data_AF-A0A3S0CA10-F1
#
_entry.id   AF-A0A3S0CA10-F1
#
_cell.length_a   1.000
_cell.length_b   1.000
_cell.length_c   1.000
_cell.angle_alpha   90.00
_cell.angle_beta   90.00
_cell.angle_gamma   90.00
#
_symmetry.space_group_name_H-M   'P 1'
#
loop_
_entity.id
_entity.type
_entity.pdbx_description
1 polymer ?
#
loop_
_entity_poly.entity_id
_entity_poly.type
_entity_poly.pdbx_seq_one_letter_code
_entity_poly.pdbx_strand_id
1 'polypeptide(L)' 'MTITLYEKLPDGELRKISDRPWDEKVIQSLQSANYIYIDGKEYEMIEGRLNLDLYVFELLLVKAGSDEGGAEA' A
#
# COMPACT_ATOMS: atom_id res chain seq x y z
N MET A 1 7.10 11.19 10.19
CA MET A 1 5.71 10.70 10.06
C MET A 1 5.77 9.20 9.86
N THR A 2 4.93 8.44 10.55
CA THR A 2 4.90 6.97 10.41
C THR A 2 4.04 6.60 9.21
N ILE A 3 4.50 5.61 8.43
CA ILE A 3 3.72 5.07 7.31
C ILE A 3 3.30 3.64 7.62
N THR A 4 2.00 3.39 7.50
CA THR A 4 1.39 2.08 7.68
C THR A 4 0.92 1.55 6.35
N LEU A 5 1.33 0.33 6.01
CA LEU A 5 0.92 -0.36 4.79
C LEU A 5 -0.17 -1.37 5.13
N TYR A 6 -1.29 -1.31 4.41
CA TYR A 6 -2.35 -2.30 4.46
C TYR A 6 -2.52 -2.92 3.08
N GLU A 7 -2.60 -4.24 3.04
CA GLU A 7 -3.07 -4.97 1.87
C GLU A 7 -4.57 -5.17 1.98
N LYS A 8 -5.29 -4.81 0.93
CA LYS A 8 -6.68 -5.21 0.75
C LYS A 8 -6.71 -6.62 0.17
N LEU A 9 -7.26 -7.54 0.94
CA LEU A 9 -7.50 -8.92 0.51
C LEU A 9 -8.73 -9.00 -0.41
N PRO A 10 -8.90 -10.08 -1.20
CA PRO A 10 -10.03 -10.23 -2.12
C PRO A 10 -11.41 -10.20 -1.44
N ASP A 11 -11.49 -10.64 -0.19
CA ASP A 11 -12.70 -10.59 0.64
C ASP A 11 -13.02 -9.19 1.20
N GLY A 12 -12.13 -8.21 0.93
CA GLY A 12 -12.24 -6.84 1.42
C GLY A 12 -11.60 -6.61 2.80
N GLU A 13 -11.06 -7.64 3.45
CA GLU A 13 -10.33 -7.47 4.70
C GLU A 13 -9.02 -6.71 4.50
N LEU A 14 -8.60 -5.97 5.53
CA LEU A 14 -7.33 -5.24 5.52
C LEU A 14 -6.30 -5.96 6.37
N ARG A 15 -5.22 -6.41 5.72
CA ARG A 15 -4.06 -6.99 6.39
C ARG A 15 -2.95 -5.96 6.52
N LYS A 16 -2.54 -5.63 7.75
CA LYS A 16 -1.38 -4.78 8.00
C LYS A 16 -0.09 -5.49 7.55
N ILE A 17 0.68 -4.87 6.66
CA ILE A 17 1.95 -5.40 6.13
C ILE A 17 3.13 -4.83 6.92
N SER A 18 3.15 -3.52 7.12
CA SER A 18 4.28 -2.81 7.73
C SER A 18 3.80 -1.57 8.45
N ASP A 19 4.54 -1.17 9.48
CA ASP A 19 4.37 0.09 10.20
C ASP A 19 5.75 0.52 10.69
N ARG A 20 6.29 1.56 10.06
CA ARG A 20 7.62 2.08 10.36
C ARG A 20 7.74 3.55 9.98
N PRO A 21 8.64 4.31 10.63
CA PRO A 21 8.99 5.64 10.15
C PRO A 21 9.68 5.56 8.79
N TRP A 22 9.24 6.37 7.83
CA TRP A 22 9.95 6.61 6.58
C TRP A 22 10.55 8.01 6.59
N ASP A 23 11.72 8.13 5.98
CA ASP A 23 12.34 9.44 5.80
C ASP A 23 11.60 10.25 4.72
N GLU A 24 11.95 11.53 4.64
CA GLU A 24 11.31 12.46 3.71
C GLU A 24 11.55 12.12 2.24
N LYS A 25 12.68 11.49 1.89
CA LYS A 25 13.00 11.10 0.52
C LYS A 25 12.11 9.96 0.04
N VAL A 26 11.86 8.98 0.90
CA VAL A 26 10.93 7.88 0.61
C VAL A 26 9.52 8.42 0.46
N ILE A 27 9.09 9.34 1.34
CA ILE A 27 7.76 9.96 1.25
C ILE A 27 7.57 10.70 -0.08
N GLN A 28 8.56 11.49 -0.51
CA GLN A 28 8.51 12.19 -1.79
C GLN A 28 8.44 11.23 -2.97
N SER A 29 9.16 10.10 -2.90
CA SER A 29 9.16 9.09 -3.97
C SER A 29 7.77 8.46 -4.19
N LEU A 30 6.93 8.40 -3.13
CA LEU A 30 5.55 7.90 -3.25
C LEU A 30 4.67 8.75 -4.15
N GLN A 31 4.97 10.04 -4.32
CA GLN A 31 4.17 10.94 -5.16
C GLN A 31 4.22 10.58 -6.65
N SER A 32 5.19 9.77 -7.06
CA SER A 32 5.37 9.34 -8.45
C SER A 32 5.41 7.81 -8.61
N ALA A 33 5.38 7.07 -7.50
CA ALA A 33 5.32 5.62 -7.54
C ALA A 33 3.86 5.18 -7.75
N ASN A 34 3.68 4.05 -8.44
CA ASN A 34 2.40 3.33 -8.50
C ASN A 34 2.48 1.99 -7.76
N TYR A 35 3.71 1.46 -7.58
CA TYR A 35 3.96 0.16 -6.99
C TYR A 35 4.96 0.28 -5.84
N ILE A 36 4.79 -0.58 -4.83
CA ILE A 36 5.70 -0.76 -3.70
C ILE A 36 6.20 -2.19 -3.70
N TYR A 37 7.52 -2.35 -3.56
CA TYR A 37 8.16 -3.64 -3.36
C TYR A 37 8.60 -3.77 -1.90
N ILE A 38 8.07 -4.76 -1.19
CA ILE A 38 8.41 -5.05 0.21
C ILE A 38 8.33 -6.56 0.47
N ASP A 39 9.29 -7.08 1.25
CA ASP A 39 9.36 -8.50 1.64
C ASP A 39 9.23 -9.49 0.47
N GLY A 40 9.88 -9.16 -0.66
CA GLY A 40 9.90 -10.02 -1.84
C GLY A 40 8.63 -9.96 -2.69
N LYS A 41 7.69 -9.07 -2.39
CA LYS A 41 6.40 -8.95 -3.06
C LYS A 41 6.20 -7.53 -3.59
N GLU A 42 5.58 -7.46 -4.76
CA GLU A 42 5.15 -6.20 -5.36
C GLU A 42 3.67 -5.97 -5.08
N TYR A 43 3.33 -4.71 -4.82
CA TYR A 43 1.98 -4.27 -4.55
C TYR A 43 1.68 -3.01 -5.34
N GLU A 44 0.48 -2.91 -5.90
CA GLU A 44 -0.05 -1.69 -6.47
C GLU A 44 -0.65 -0.81 -5.37
N MET A 45 -0.35 0.49 -5.40
CA MET A 45 -0.95 1.48 -4.51
C MET A 45 -2.32 1.89 -5.02
N ILE A 46 -3.34 1.71 -4.19
CA ILE A 46 -4.72 2.04 -4.53
C ILE A 46 -5.14 3.39 -3.94
N GLU A 47 -4.81 3.62 -2.67
CA GLU A 47 -5.25 4.81 -1.95
C GLU A 47 -4.26 5.19 -0.85
N GLY A 48 -4.08 6.50 -0.62
CA GLY A 48 -3.40 7.04 0.54
C GLY A 48 -4.39 7.74 1.47
N ARG A 49 -4.38 7.38 2.76
CA ARG A 49 -5.22 7.99 3.80
C ARG A 49 -4.33 8.68 4.83
N LEU A 50 -4.44 9.99 4.95
CA LEU A 50 -3.82 10.74 6.04
C LEU A 50 -4.71 10.67 7.29
N ASN A 51 -4.28 9.89 8.28
CA ASN A 51 -4.98 9.76 9.55
C ASN A 51 -4.41 10.77 10.57
N LEU A 52 -5.13 11.86 10.77
CA LEU A 52 -4.69 12.96 11.64
C LEU A 52 -4.87 12.64 13.13
N ASP A 53 -5.82 11.79 13.50
CA ASP A 53 -6.04 11.39 14.89
C ASP A 53 -4.86 10.57 15.44
N LEU A 54 -4.28 9.73 14.57
CA LEU A 54 -3.13 8.88 14.89
C LEU A 54 -1.80 9.45 14.39
N TYR A 55 -1.84 10.55 13.63
CA TYR A 55 -0.67 11.19 13.01
C TYR A 55 0.16 10.22 12.14
N VAL A 56 -0.54 9.35 11.39
CA VAL A 56 0.06 8.36 10.48
C VAL A 56 -0.48 8.53 9.07
N PHE A 57 0.35 8.18 8.08
CA PHE A 57 -0.07 8.11 6.69
C PHE A 57 -0.22 6.64 6.29
N GLU A 58 -1.42 6.24 5.91
CA GLU A 58 -1.76 4.85 5.61
C GLU A 58 -1.83 4.67 4.10
N LEU A 59 -1.19 3.63 3.59
CA LEU A 59 -1.27 3.24 2.18
C LEU A 59 -2.04 1.94 2.07
N LEU A 60 -3.07 1.97 1.22
CA LEU A 60 -3.84 0.81 0.83
C LEU A 60 -3.26 0.22 -0.45
N LEU A 61 -2.97 -1.07 -0.39
CA LEU A 61 -2.24 -1.81 -1.40
C LEU A 61 -3.03 -3.03 -1.87
N VAL A 62 -2.81 -3.47 -3.10
CA VAL A 62 -3.23 -4.80 -3.58
C VAL A 62 -2.01 -5.53 -4.14
N LYS A 63 -1.94 -6.84 -3.96
CA LYS A 63 -0.79 -7.62 -4.42
C LYS A 63 -0.73 -7.65 -5.94
N ALA A 64 0.37 -7.17 -6.52
CA ALA A 64 0.61 -7.25 -7.96
C ALA A 64 0.93 -8.70 -8.37
N GLY A 65 0.41 -9.15 -9.51
CA GLY A 65 0.71 -10.48 -10.06
C GLY A 65 -0.04 -11.65 -9.39
N SER A 66 -1.19 -11.40 -8.76
CA SER A 66 -2.20 -12.44 -8.60
C SER A 66 -3.23 -12.21 -9.69
N ASP A 67 -3.12 -12.93 -10.81
CA ASP A 67 -4.19 -13.02 -11.80
C ASP A 67 -5.50 -13.40 -11.08
N GLU A 68 -6.42 -12.45 -10.93
CA GLU A 68 -7.78 -12.73 -11.36
C GLU A 68 -7.77 -12.50 -12.87
N GLY A 69 -7.66 -13.60 -13.60
CA GLY A 69 -7.63 -13.62 -15.06
C GLY A 69 -8.81 -12.85 -15.65
N GLY A 70 -8.57 -12.30 -16.84
CA GLY A 70 -9.61 -11.73 -17.67
C GLY A 70 -10.84 -12.63 -17.74
N ALA A 71 -11.98 -12.06 -17.39
CA ALA A 71 -13.25 -12.47 -17.94
C ALA A 71 -13.73 -11.32 -18.83
N GLU A 72 -13.18 -11.25 -20.05
CA GLU A 72 -14.02 -10.86 -21.16
C GLU A 72 -15.09 -11.95 -21.29
N ALA A 73 -16.35 -11.56 -21.08
CA ALA A 73 -17.54 -12.31 -21.46
C ALA A 73 -18.41 -11.40 -22.33
#